data_AF-A0A0C2D8V3-F1
#
_entry.id   AF-A0A0C2D8V3-F1
#
_cell.length_a   1.000
_cell.length_b   1.000
_cell.length_c   1.000
_cell.angle_alpha   90.00
_cell.angle_beta   90.00
_cell.angle_gamma   90.00
#
_symmetry.space_group_name_H-M   'P 1'
#
loop_
_entity.id
_entity.type
_entity.pdbx_description
1 polymer ?
#
loop_
_entity_poly.entity_id
_entity_poly.type
_entity_poly.pdbx_seq_one_letter_code
_entity_poly.pdbx_strand_id
1 'polypeptide(L)'
;MMIAKRKLFSAALLVVGGCTVGTSFDPGEIQFEPERPETEAPDDPAPYSGDDEFVLEAQSNFRTGIELHQKVIWRTCTPNGGVCHNSKEFPDLRTPANFVNAFGASCNVQYGEYQSVYDRCERPGDRFRISGGGVNTGQIEIGWIESIPGEYYTGEGLPPEDAPGLHIHLADPIPGEQTEVYTSGEFQRTFINDGKVEDFTFAEYSTLWSILPGRTHVIGEVRDFQLDQVQSLLSVGVVEGDANRNDVFGARQDDPVHLLEPGSPETSYLIARLRGTMAGEDIPGSRMPLANSPLTIPEMLALFCLVEGFPDQGTEADLNRGIDYANCSYSDDPAGLNLLGEGVTWAARISKILEFNCGGCHGGDSPQAGLNLVGDNVYLRLLEPSTQVPELALITPGAPEQSYLYLKLIGDDAIEGNPMPYNPLTGEGTLGEAEIADILTWITNGAVENE
;
A
#
# COMPACT_ATOMS: atom_id res chain seq x y z
N MET A 1 31.41 -12.08 -93.94
CA MET A 1 32.50 -11.12 -93.64
C MET A 1 32.10 -10.35 -92.38
N MET A 2 32.93 -10.46 -91.34
CA MET A 2 32.87 -9.82 -90.02
C MET A 2 31.65 -10.04 -89.11
N ILE A 3 31.95 -10.27 -87.82
CA ILE A 3 31.39 -9.68 -86.58
C ILE A 3 31.91 -10.58 -85.44
N ALA A 4 32.99 -10.20 -84.76
CA ALA A 4 33.11 -9.32 -83.59
C ALA A 4 33.01 -10.07 -82.24
N LYS A 5 34.02 -9.82 -81.41
CA LYS A 5 34.40 -10.48 -80.15
C LYS A 5 33.44 -10.17 -78.99
N ARG A 6 33.28 -11.13 -78.06
CA ARG A 6 33.08 -10.85 -76.62
C ARG A 6 33.66 -11.99 -75.76
N LYS A 7 34.29 -11.58 -74.66
CA LYS A 7 35.09 -12.37 -73.72
C LYS A 7 34.22 -13.30 -72.86
N LEU A 8 34.67 -14.52 -72.60
CA LEU A 8 34.09 -15.44 -71.61
C LEU A 8 35.08 -15.66 -70.45
N PHE A 9 34.55 -15.56 -69.22
CA PHE A 9 35.18 -15.91 -67.96
C PHE A 9 35.46 -17.43 -67.90
N SER A 10 36.64 -17.80 -67.38
CA SER A 10 37.01 -19.17 -67.05
C SER A 10 36.90 -19.42 -65.56
N ALA A 11 36.22 -20.50 -65.17
CA ALA A 11 36.53 -21.27 -63.98
C ALA A 11 36.08 -22.71 -64.25
N ALA A 12 37.05 -23.62 -64.30
CA ALA A 12 36.92 -24.99 -64.77
C ALA A 12 36.35 -25.92 -63.69
N LEU A 13 35.44 -26.81 -64.11
CA LEU A 13 35.01 -28.01 -63.38
C LEU A 13 36.18 -28.98 -63.20
N LEU A 14 36.29 -29.59 -62.02
CA LEU A 14 37.08 -30.79 -61.78
C LEU A 14 36.25 -31.82 -60.98
N VAL A 15 36.40 -33.06 -61.42
CA VAL A 15 35.53 -34.23 -61.22
C VAL A 15 35.70 -34.88 -59.84
N VAL A 16 34.58 -35.44 -59.35
CA VAL A 16 34.36 -36.08 -58.05
C VAL A 16 35.06 -37.45 -57.93
N GLY A 17 35.67 -37.71 -56.78
CA GLY A 17 36.10 -39.04 -56.32
C GLY A 17 36.12 -39.06 -54.79
N GLY A 18 35.09 -39.66 -54.17
CA GLY A 18 34.89 -39.68 -52.72
C GLY A 18 35.87 -40.62 -52.01
N CYS A 19 36.44 -40.15 -50.91
CA CYS A 19 37.18 -40.98 -49.95
C CYS A 19 36.27 -41.30 -48.77
N THR A 20 35.96 -42.58 -48.57
CA THR A 20 35.34 -43.11 -47.35
C THR A 20 36.45 -43.42 -46.34
N VAL A 21 36.47 -42.69 -45.22
CA VAL A 21 37.29 -43.05 -44.05
C VAL A 21 36.37 -43.71 -43.03
N GLY A 22 36.54 -45.01 -42.83
CA GLY A 22 35.88 -45.74 -41.76
C GLY A 22 36.45 -45.33 -40.41
N THR A 23 35.62 -44.71 -39.57
CA THR A 23 35.89 -44.56 -38.14
C THR A 23 34.80 -45.33 -37.41
N SER A 24 35.18 -46.44 -36.77
CA SER A 24 34.35 -47.10 -35.77
C SER A 24 34.36 -46.22 -34.52
N PHE A 25 33.41 -45.31 -34.42
CA PHE A 25 33.12 -44.60 -33.19
C PHE A 25 32.27 -45.55 -32.34
N ASP A 26 32.88 -46.14 -31.32
CA ASP A 26 32.19 -46.82 -30.23
C ASP A 26 31.85 -45.74 -29.19
N PRO A 27 30.59 -45.23 -29.15
CA PRO A 27 30.22 -44.26 -28.16
C PRO A 27 30.02 -45.04 -26.87
N GLY A 28 31.09 -45.20 -26.10
CA GLY A 28 30.99 -45.75 -24.75
C GLY A 28 29.86 -45.03 -24.01
N GLU A 29 28.83 -45.78 -23.63
CA GLU A 29 27.77 -45.29 -22.74
C GLU A 29 28.44 -44.84 -21.46
N ILE A 30 28.57 -43.53 -21.29
CA ILE A 30 28.87 -42.95 -19.99
C ILE A 30 27.58 -43.16 -19.19
N GLN A 31 27.59 -44.12 -18.27
CA GLN A 31 26.49 -44.29 -17.32
C GLN A 31 26.47 -43.07 -16.39
N PHE A 32 25.73 -42.05 -16.81
CA PHE A 32 25.39 -40.92 -15.98
C PHE A 32 24.04 -41.24 -15.34
N GLU A 33 24.08 -41.74 -14.11
CA GLU A 33 22.93 -41.69 -13.24
C GLU A 33 22.94 -40.32 -12.57
N PRO A 34 22.02 -39.39 -12.93
CA PRO A 34 21.91 -38.15 -12.20
C PRO A 34 21.48 -38.48 -10.77
N GLU A 35 22.36 -38.28 -9.80
CA GLU A 35 21.97 -38.03 -8.42
C GLU A 35 21.25 -36.68 -8.39
N ARG A 36 19.98 -36.69 -8.78
CA ARG A 36 19.06 -35.61 -8.44
C ARG A 36 18.93 -35.70 -6.92
N PRO A 37 19.30 -34.65 -6.16
CA PRO A 37 18.99 -34.61 -4.74
C PRO A 37 17.51 -34.90 -4.60
N GLU A 38 17.14 -35.88 -3.79
CA GLU A 38 15.76 -36.02 -3.38
C GLU A 38 15.42 -34.72 -2.66
N THR A 39 14.72 -33.82 -3.36
CA THR A 39 13.98 -32.76 -2.68
C THR A 39 12.95 -33.52 -1.87
N GLU A 40 13.15 -33.63 -0.56
CA GLU A 40 12.06 -34.00 0.34
C GLU A 40 10.88 -33.12 -0.09
N ALA A 41 9.81 -33.76 -0.57
CA ALA A 41 8.58 -33.02 -0.77
C ALA A 41 8.30 -32.30 0.54
N PRO A 42 7.96 -31.00 0.53
CA PRO A 42 7.55 -30.32 1.75
C PRO A 42 6.56 -31.24 2.47
N ASP A 43 6.72 -31.41 3.79
CA ASP A 43 5.76 -32.15 4.59
C ASP A 43 4.45 -31.36 4.54
N ASP A 44 3.67 -31.62 3.49
CA ASP A 44 2.41 -30.97 3.20
C ASP A 44 1.47 -31.32 4.35
N PRO A 45 0.78 -30.33 4.94
CA PRO A 45 -0.16 -30.61 6.00
C PRO A 45 -1.25 -31.58 5.53
N ALA A 46 -1.81 -32.33 6.48
CA ALA A 46 -2.94 -33.19 6.19
C ALA A 46 -4.11 -32.37 5.64
N PRO A 47 -4.81 -32.83 4.60
CA PRO A 47 -5.98 -32.12 4.09
C PRO A 47 -7.06 -32.00 5.17
N TYR A 48 -7.76 -30.86 5.18
CA TYR A 48 -8.99 -30.68 5.93
C TYR A 48 -10.01 -31.75 5.52
N SER A 49 -10.57 -32.43 6.52
CA SER A 49 -11.51 -33.54 6.35
C SER A 49 -12.91 -33.27 6.91
N GLY A 50 -13.19 -32.03 7.33
CA GLY A 50 -14.52 -31.62 7.77
C GLY A 50 -15.47 -31.39 6.60
N ASP A 51 -16.65 -30.83 6.89
CA ASP A 51 -17.74 -30.62 5.93
C ASP A 51 -18.11 -29.15 5.68
N ASP A 52 -17.41 -28.20 6.30
CA ASP A 52 -17.62 -26.77 6.03
C ASP A 52 -17.32 -26.42 4.56
N GLU A 53 -18.30 -25.81 3.90
CA GLU A 53 -18.26 -25.51 2.46
C GLU A 53 -17.19 -24.47 2.12
N PHE A 54 -16.98 -23.46 2.96
CA PHE A 54 -15.97 -22.42 2.71
C PHE A 54 -14.56 -22.96 2.87
N VAL A 55 -14.32 -23.83 3.86
CA VAL A 55 -13.01 -24.48 4.04
C VAL A 55 -12.71 -25.43 2.88
N LEU A 56 -13.70 -26.22 2.45
CA LEU A 56 -13.54 -27.13 1.30
C LEU A 56 -13.30 -26.36 0.00
N GLU A 57 -13.98 -25.23 -0.20
CA GLU A 57 -13.75 -24.35 -1.35
C GLU A 57 -12.34 -23.72 -1.30
N ALA A 58 -11.93 -23.17 -0.15
CA ALA A 58 -10.60 -22.58 0.02
C ALA A 58 -9.49 -23.61 -0.24
N GLN A 59 -9.60 -24.80 0.34
CA GLN A 59 -8.66 -25.89 0.11
C GLN A 59 -8.59 -26.33 -1.35
N SER A 60 -9.74 -26.39 -2.04
CA SER A 60 -9.80 -26.77 -3.45
C SER A 60 -9.21 -25.70 -4.37
N ASN A 61 -9.42 -24.42 -4.06
CA ASN A 61 -9.05 -23.30 -4.92
C ASN A 61 -7.67 -22.72 -4.61
N PHE A 62 -7.19 -22.85 -3.39
CA PHE A 62 -5.96 -22.24 -2.89
C PHE A 62 -5.16 -23.26 -2.08
N ARG A 63 -4.62 -24.28 -2.75
CA ARG A 63 -3.89 -25.35 -2.06
C ARG A 63 -2.60 -24.84 -1.40
N THR A 64 -1.91 -23.92 -2.05
CA THR A 64 -0.60 -23.42 -1.64
C THR A 64 -0.58 -21.88 -1.61
N GLY A 65 0.40 -21.30 -0.92
CA GLY A 65 0.62 -19.85 -0.93
C GLY A 65 0.91 -19.29 -2.34
N ILE A 66 1.54 -20.09 -3.22
CA ILE A 66 1.73 -19.71 -4.63
C ILE A 66 0.39 -19.58 -5.37
N GLU A 67 -0.53 -20.51 -5.17
CA GLU A 67 -1.85 -20.44 -5.82
C GLU A 67 -2.67 -19.26 -5.27
N LEU A 68 -2.62 -19.03 -3.96
CA LEU A 68 -3.24 -17.86 -3.34
C LEU A 68 -2.69 -16.56 -3.93
N HIS A 69 -1.36 -16.46 -4.07
CA HIS A 69 -0.71 -15.30 -4.68
C HIS A 69 -1.21 -15.06 -6.11
N GLN A 70 -1.16 -16.09 -6.95
CA GLN A 70 -1.49 -15.96 -8.37
C GLN A 70 -2.98 -15.67 -8.63
N LYS A 71 -3.88 -16.28 -7.84
CA LYS A 71 -5.33 -16.19 -8.05
C LYS A 71 -5.97 -15.01 -7.32
N VAL A 72 -5.39 -14.60 -6.19
CA VAL A 72 -5.95 -13.56 -5.31
C VAL A 72 -5.04 -12.35 -5.25
N ILE A 73 -3.86 -12.45 -4.61
CA ILE A 73 -2.98 -11.30 -4.33
C ILE A 73 -2.60 -10.54 -5.61
N TRP A 74 -2.21 -11.26 -6.66
CA TRP A 74 -1.89 -10.65 -7.95
C TRP A 74 -3.10 -9.90 -8.54
N ARG A 75 -4.29 -10.50 -8.48
CA ARG A 75 -5.53 -9.91 -9.01
C ARG A 75 -5.95 -8.68 -8.22
N THR A 76 -6.04 -8.79 -6.90
CA THR A 76 -6.67 -7.80 -6.02
C THR A 76 -5.69 -6.74 -5.53
N CYS A 77 -4.47 -7.15 -5.21
CA CYS A 77 -3.44 -6.28 -4.64
C CYS A 77 -2.42 -5.83 -5.68
N THR A 78 -2.48 -6.26 -6.95
CA THR A 78 -1.60 -5.70 -8.01
C THR A 78 -2.36 -5.31 -9.28
N PRO A 79 -3.44 -4.49 -9.18
CA PRO A 79 -4.27 -4.13 -10.32
C PRO A 79 -3.48 -3.50 -11.48
N ASN A 80 -4.07 -3.53 -12.67
CA ASN A 80 -3.57 -2.84 -13.86
C ASN A 80 -2.14 -3.24 -14.28
N GLY A 81 -1.78 -4.51 -14.11
CA GLY A 81 -0.42 -5.00 -14.41
C GLY A 81 0.61 -4.59 -13.34
N GLY A 82 0.15 -4.34 -12.11
CA GLY A 82 0.96 -4.02 -10.95
C GLY A 82 1.07 -2.53 -10.62
N VAL A 83 0.38 -1.63 -11.31
CA VAL A 83 0.61 -0.17 -11.19
C VAL A 83 0.48 0.36 -9.76
N CYS A 84 -0.40 -0.19 -8.91
CA CYS A 84 -0.63 0.34 -7.56
C CYS A 84 0.28 -0.26 -6.47
N HIS A 85 0.85 -1.45 -6.67
CA HIS A 85 1.70 -2.15 -5.70
C HIS A 85 2.83 -2.87 -6.45
N ASN A 86 3.83 -2.10 -6.87
CA ASN A 86 4.99 -2.53 -7.66
C ASN A 86 6.31 -1.96 -7.14
N SER A 87 7.38 -2.08 -7.93
CA SER A 87 8.71 -1.56 -7.64
C SER A 87 8.79 -0.05 -7.35
N LYS A 88 7.77 0.74 -7.70
CA LYS A 88 7.67 2.18 -7.47
C LYS A 88 6.60 2.57 -6.45
N GLU A 89 5.64 1.69 -6.19
CA GLU A 89 4.52 1.91 -5.28
C GLU A 89 4.51 0.77 -4.28
N PHE A 90 4.76 1.07 -3.01
CA PHE A 90 4.96 0.05 -1.99
C PHE A 90 3.62 -0.37 -1.36
N PRO A 91 3.54 -1.56 -0.73
CA PRO A 91 4.48 -2.67 -0.91
C PRO A 91 4.42 -3.22 -2.34
N ASP A 92 5.55 -3.71 -2.86
CA ASP A 92 5.54 -4.48 -4.11
C ASP A 92 4.98 -5.87 -3.80
N LEU A 93 3.86 -6.27 -4.43
CA LEU A 93 3.22 -7.57 -4.20
C LEU A 93 3.15 -8.43 -5.48
N ARG A 94 3.89 -8.05 -6.53
CA ARG A 94 3.79 -8.62 -7.87
C ARG A 94 4.29 -10.05 -8.02
N THR A 95 5.25 -10.44 -7.21
CA THR A 95 5.87 -11.78 -7.33
C THR A 95 5.67 -12.53 -6.03
N PRO A 96 5.67 -13.87 -6.06
CA PRO A 96 5.68 -14.66 -4.83
C PRO A 96 6.83 -14.28 -3.90
N ALA A 97 8.04 -14.04 -4.44
CA ALA A 97 9.17 -13.54 -3.67
C ALA A 97 8.89 -12.19 -2.99
N ASN A 98 8.27 -11.24 -3.70
CA ASN A 98 7.91 -9.95 -3.11
C ASN A 98 6.79 -10.09 -2.05
N PHE A 99 5.86 -11.02 -2.26
CA PHE A 99 4.83 -11.35 -1.27
C PHE A 99 5.43 -11.97 -0.01
N VAL A 100 6.43 -12.85 -0.12
CA VAL A 100 7.19 -13.34 1.04
C VAL A 100 7.90 -12.19 1.75
N ASN A 101 8.49 -11.25 1.01
CA ASN A 101 9.14 -10.08 1.61
C ASN A 101 8.17 -9.16 2.37
N ALA A 102 6.86 -9.33 2.24
CA ALA A 102 5.88 -8.61 3.07
C ALA A 102 5.83 -9.16 4.52
N PHE A 103 6.20 -10.42 4.73
CA PHE A 103 6.31 -10.99 6.07
C PHE A 103 7.50 -10.38 6.82
N GLY A 104 7.22 -9.79 7.98
CA GLY A 104 8.22 -9.07 8.77
C GLY A 104 8.68 -7.72 8.19
N ALA A 105 8.12 -7.28 7.06
CA ALA A 105 8.39 -5.93 6.56
C ALA A 105 7.68 -4.88 7.41
N SER A 106 8.28 -3.70 7.56
CA SER A 106 7.59 -2.54 8.14
C SER A 106 6.32 -2.20 7.36
N CYS A 107 5.34 -1.58 8.02
CA CYS A 107 4.17 -1.05 7.36
C CYS A 107 4.53 -0.14 6.18
N ASN A 108 3.65 -0.15 5.18
CA ASN A 108 3.72 0.79 4.08
C ASN A 108 2.98 2.08 4.44
N VAL A 109 3.72 3.16 4.63
CA VAL A 109 3.22 4.51 4.90
C VAL A 109 3.25 5.32 3.61
N GLN A 110 2.09 5.77 3.13
CA GLN A 110 2.00 6.55 1.90
C GLN A 110 2.49 7.99 2.14
N TYR A 111 3.34 8.48 1.24
CA TYR A 111 3.87 9.83 1.33
C TYR A 111 2.77 10.88 1.10
N GLY A 112 2.69 11.88 1.97
CA GLY A 112 1.77 13.02 1.83
C GLY A 112 0.40 12.85 2.50
N GLU A 113 0.05 11.66 2.97
CA GLU A 113 -1.17 11.41 3.75
C GLU A 113 -0.82 11.05 5.20
N TYR A 114 -0.14 11.94 5.91
CA TYR A 114 0.30 11.69 7.29
C TYR A 114 -0.86 11.23 8.20
N GLN A 115 -2.06 11.79 8.03
CA GLN A 115 -3.24 11.45 8.82
C GLN A 115 -3.73 9.99 8.66
N SER A 116 -3.27 9.28 7.63
CA SER A 116 -3.62 7.88 7.41
C SER A 116 -2.61 6.89 8.00
N VAL A 117 -1.55 7.39 8.64
CA VAL A 117 -0.57 6.54 9.32
C VAL A 117 -1.13 6.07 10.64
N TYR A 118 -1.17 4.75 10.81
CA TYR A 118 -1.57 4.10 12.06
C TYR A 118 -0.42 4.14 13.07
N ASP A 119 -0.68 4.48 14.34
CA ASP A 119 0.36 4.62 15.38
C ASP A 119 1.23 3.36 15.48
N ARG A 120 0.66 2.15 15.43
CA ARG A 120 1.45 0.92 15.51
C ARG A 120 2.32 0.64 14.27
N CYS A 121 2.18 1.43 13.21
CA CYS A 121 3.07 1.39 12.04
C CYS A 121 4.24 2.36 12.15
N GLU A 122 4.23 3.25 13.14
CA GLU A 122 5.32 4.16 13.39
C GLU A 122 6.53 3.41 13.91
N ARG A 123 7.71 3.87 13.52
CA ARG A 123 8.98 3.26 13.90
C ARG A 123 9.72 4.23 14.81
N PRO A 124 10.70 3.75 15.60
CA PRO A 124 11.60 4.67 16.30
C PRO A 124 12.21 5.65 15.29
N GLY A 125 11.97 6.95 15.52
CA GLY A 125 12.42 8.02 14.65
C GLY A 125 13.94 8.15 14.62
N ASP A 126 14.48 8.83 13.63
CA ASP A 126 15.89 9.24 13.69
C ASP A 126 16.10 10.25 14.83
N ARG A 127 17.35 10.45 15.24
CA ARG A 127 17.72 11.35 16.34
C ARG A 127 18.26 12.66 15.80
N PHE A 128 17.79 13.77 16.35
CA PHE A 128 18.35 15.08 16.14
C PHE A 128 19.27 15.46 17.29
N ARG A 129 20.41 16.06 16.96
CA ARG A 129 21.37 16.55 17.94
C ARG A 129 21.95 17.90 17.53
N ILE A 130 21.95 18.84 18.48
CA ILE A 130 22.75 20.06 18.41
C ILE A 130 23.78 20.01 19.54
N SER A 131 25.05 20.22 19.18
CA SER A 131 26.16 20.30 20.12
C SER A 131 27.05 21.49 19.78
N GLY A 132 26.68 22.68 20.26
CA GLY A 132 27.41 23.91 19.97
C GLY A 132 26.71 25.15 20.51
N GLY A 133 27.43 26.28 20.54
CA GLY A 133 26.85 27.58 20.93
C GLY A 133 26.24 27.65 22.33
N GLY A 134 26.68 26.78 23.26
CA GLY A 134 26.16 26.69 24.62
C GLY A 134 24.94 25.79 24.79
N VAL A 135 24.48 25.15 23.70
CA VAL A 135 23.40 24.16 23.71
C VAL A 135 23.99 22.77 23.48
N ASN A 136 23.51 21.80 24.24
CA ASN A 136 23.72 20.38 23.99
C ASN A 136 22.40 19.66 24.21
N THR A 137 21.75 19.27 23.13
CA THR A 137 20.44 18.61 23.18
C THR A 137 20.51 17.19 23.73
N GLY A 138 21.69 16.54 23.67
CA GLY A 138 21.73 15.08 23.60
C GLY A 138 21.15 14.58 22.27
N GLN A 139 20.81 13.30 22.21
CA GLN A 139 20.05 12.72 21.10
C GLN A 139 18.56 12.78 21.45
N ILE A 140 17.78 13.51 20.66
CA ILE A 140 16.33 13.60 20.84
C ILE A 140 15.67 13.02 19.60
N GLU A 141 14.65 12.20 19.80
CA GLU A 141 13.89 11.61 18.70
C GLU A 141 13.13 12.65 17.90
N ILE A 142 13.22 12.54 16.58
CA ILE A 142 12.45 13.32 15.62
C ILE A 142 11.05 12.71 15.55
N GLY A 143 10.04 13.51 15.86
CA GLY A 143 8.65 13.21 15.55
C GLY A 143 8.45 13.28 14.05
N TRP A 144 8.53 14.48 13.49
CA TRP A 144 8.39 14.71 12.05
C TRP A 144 9.15 15.96 11.62
N ILE A 145 9.40 16.09 10.30
CA ILE A 145 10.09 17.23 9.71
C ILE A 145 9.30 17.83 8.55
N GLU A 146 9.41 19.14 8.36
CA GLU A 146 8.92 19.77 7.15
C GLU A 146 9.78 20.96 6.73
N SER A 147 9.69 21.33 5.46
CA SER A 147 10.28 22.57 4.97
C SER A 147 9.17 23.48 4.48
N ILE A 148 9.00 24.62 5.15
CA ILE A 148 8.07 25.66 4.73
C ILE A 148 8.81 26.58 3.75
N PRO A 149 8.37 26.66 2.47
CA PRO A 149 9.04 27.49 1.47
C PRO A 149 8.78 28.97 1.70
N GLY A 150 9.79 29.81 1.46
CA GLY A 150 9.66 31.26 1.55
C GLY A 150 10.96 31.94 1.96
N GLU A 151 10.91 33.26 2.10
CA GLU A 151 12.03 34.02 2.66
C GLU A 151 12.11 33.77 4.17
N TYR A 152 13.32 33.49 4.67
CA TYR A 152 13.55 33.27 6.09
C TYR A 152 13.11 34.49 6.92
N TYR A 153 12.66 34.22 8.15
CA TYR A 153 12.19 35.26 9.05
C TYR A 153 13.29 36.28 9.40
N THR A 154 12.97 37.58 9.29
CA THR A 154 13.89 38.70 9.58
C THR A 154 13.35 39.67 10.63
N GLY A 155 12.26 39.31 11.31
CA GLY A 155 11.64 40.15 12.34
C GLY A 155 12.40 40.13 13.67
N GLU A 156 11.88 40.90 14.65
CA GLU A 156 12.44 40.90 16.01
C GLU A 156 11.84 39.76 16.84
N GLY A 157 12.71 39.00 17.52
CA GLY A 157 12.31 37.89 18.39
C GLY A 157 12.31 36.55 17.66
N LEU A 158 11.62 35.56 18.24
CA LEU A 158 11.54 34.22 17.66
C LEU A 158 10.61 34.22 16.43
N PRO A 159 10.93 33.40 15.40
CA PRO A 159 10.03 33.20 14.28
C PRO A 159 8.68 32.63 14.75
N PRO A 160 7.56 33.00 14.11
CA PRO A 160 6.28 32.33 14.35
C PRO A 160 6.32 30.85 13.90
N GLU A 161 5.40 30.03 14.41
CA GLU A 161 5.35 28.58 14.15
C GLU A 161 5.14 28.21 12.67
N ASP A 162 4.61 29.13 11.87
CA ASP A 162 4.36 29.00 10.43
C ASP A 162 5.40 29.72 9.56
N ALA A 163 6.51 30.20 10.17
CA ALA A 163 7.56 30.90 9.44
C ALA A 163 8.23 30.01 8.36
N PRO A 164 8.71 30.58 7.25
CA PRO A 164 9.53 29.82 6.32
C PRO A 164 10.83 29.31 6.95
N GLY A 165 11.15 28.03 6.72
CA GLY A 165 12.32 27.38 7.30
C GLY A 165 12.26 25.85 7.28
N LEU A 166 13.26 25.22 7.88
CA LEU A 166 13.29 23.78 8.16
C LEU A 166 12.77 23.55 9.58
N HIS A 167 11.64 22.88 9.69
CA HIS A 167 10.94 22.62 10.95
C HIS A 167 11.23 21.19 11.38
N ILE A 168 11.58 21.03 12.65
CA ILE A 168 11.81 19.72 13.26
C ILE A 168 11.00 19.69 14.55
N HIS A 169 10.07 18.75 14.61
CA HIS A 169 9.28 18.44 15.79
C HIS A 169 9.93 17.27 16.51
N LEU A 170 10.15 17.42 17.81
CA LEU A 170 10.94 16.54 18.66
C LEU A 170 10.05 15.92 19.73
N ALA A 171 10.32 14.66 20.04
CA ALA A 171 9.56 13.91 21.03
C ALA A 171 9.72 14.45 22.45
N ASP A 172 10.87 15.06 22.76
CA ASP A 172 11.23 15.53 24.08
C ASP A 172 11.76 16.98 24.00
N PRO A 173 11.50 17.81 25.03
CA PRO A 173 11.95 19.20 25.01
C PRO A 173 13.47 19.30 25.09
N ILE A 174 14.05 20.18 24.26
CA ILE A 174 15.49 20.48 24.27
C ILE A 174 15.89 21.02 25.66
N PRO A 175 16.92 20.48 26.33
CA PRO A 175 17.38 21.01 27.61
C PRO A 175 18.00 22.42 27.46
N GLY A 176 18.02 23.19 28.55
CA GLY A 176 18.63 24.52 28.60
C GLY A 176 17.65 25.68 28.48
N GLU A 177 18.18 26.90 28.31
CA GLU A 177 17.41 28.16 28.32
C GLU A 177 17.57 28.96 27.02
N GLN A 178 18.52 28.58 26.17
CA GLN A 178 18.77 29.23 24.90
C GLN A 178 17.55 29.08 23.99
N THR A 179 17.21 30.16 23.31
CA THR A 179 16.11 30.22 22.35
C THR A 179 16.61 30.34 20.92
N GLU A 180 17.89 30.71 20.72
CA GLU A 180 18.53 30.80 19.41
C GLU A 180 19.99 30.35 19.50
N VAL A 181 20.45 29.59 18.51
CA VAL A 181 21.84 29.12 18.45
C VAL A 181 22.30 28.91 17.02
N TYR A 182 23.44 29.49 16.65
CA TYR A 182 24.07 29.25 15.34
C TYR A 182 25.06 28.08 15.44
N THR A 183 24.70 26.94 14.85
CA THR A 183 25.50 25.70 14.95
C THR A 183 25.00 24.63 13.96
N SER A 184 25.66 23.48 13.94
CA SER A 184 25.29 22.33 13.12
C SER A 184 24.30 21.46 13.89
N GLY A 185 23.15 21.19 13.26
CA GLY A 185 22.23 20.13 13.65
C GLY A 185 22.63 18.84 12.95
N GLU A 186 22.85 17.79 13.72
CA GLU A 186 23.20 16.44 13.29
C GLU A 186 21.95 15.56 13.27
N PHE A 187 21.76 14.83 12.17
CA PHE A 187 20.72 13.81 12.01
C PHE A 187 21.37 12.44 12.09
N GLN A 188 20.97 11.68 13.09
CA GLN A 188 21.62 10.44 13.50
C GLN A 188 20.65 9.28 13.42
N ARG A 189 21.12 8.16 12.88
CA ARG A 189 20.39 6.89 12.90
C ARG A 189 21.09 5.91 13.82
N THR A 190 20.32 5.27 14.69
CA THR A 190 20.81 4.24 15.59
C THR A 190 20.65 2.87 14.94
N PHE A 191 21.73 2.11 14.90
CA PHE A 191 21.77 0.73 14.41
C PHE A 191 22.13 -0.20 15.56
N ILE A 192 21.55 -1.40 15.57
CA ILE A 192 21.97 -2.47 16.48
C ILE A 192 22.71 -3.51 15.64
N ASN A 193 24.02 -3.61 15.85
CA ASN A 193 24.88 -4.56 15.14
C ASN A 193 25.54 -5.50 16.16
N ASP A 194 25.29 -6.81 16.07
CA ASP A 194 25.77 -7.83 17.02
C ASP A 194 25.51 -7.47 18.51
N GLY A 195 24.36 -6.86 18.80
CA GLY A 195 23.97 -6.43 20.15
C GLY A 195 24.70 -5.17 20.65
N LYS A 196 25.47 -4.50 19.79
CA LYS A 196 26.04 -3.17 20.06
C LYS A 196 25.20 -2.10 19.38
N VAL A 197 24.90 -1.05 20.13
CA VAL A 197 24.24 0.15 19.63
C VAL A 197 25.29 1.05 19.01
N GLU A 198 25.16 1.33 17.72
CA GLU A 198 26.03 2.24 16.95
C GLU A 198 25.19 3.38 16.39
N ASP A 199 25.60 4.62 16.67
CA ASP A 199 24.96 5.82 16.12
C ASP A 199 25.75 6.34 14.92
N PHE A 200 25.05 6.64 13.84
CA PHE A 200 25.63 7.15 12.60
C PHE A 200 24.98 8.47 12.21
N THR A 201 25.77 9.54 12.16
CA THR A 201 25.34 10.81 11.59
C THR A 201 25.31 10.69 10.07
N PHE A 202 24.11 10.65 9.49
CA PHE A 202 23.94 10.53 8.04
C PHE A 202 23.77 11.89 7.33
N ALA A 203 23.39 12.93 8.08
CA ALA A 203 23.28 14.27 7.54
C ALA A 203 23.56 15.33 8.61
N GLU A 204 24.01 16.49 8.17
CA GLU A 204 24.26 17.66 9.01
C GLU A 204 23.77 18.91 8.29
N TYR A 205 23.18 19.84 9.06
CA TYR A 205 22.71 21.12 8.55
C TYR A 205 23.15 22.25 9.48
N SER A 206 23.89 23.21 8.95
CA SER A 206 24.42 24.34 9.73
C SER A 206 23.63 25.60 9.46
N THR A 207 23.00 26.13 10.50
CA THR A 207 22.14 27.31 10.39
C THR A 207 21.95 27.99 11.74
N LEU A 208 21.20 29.10 11.76
CA LEU A 208 20.60 29.61 12.97
C LEU A 208 19.38 28.75 13.32
N TRP A 209 19.44 28.08 14.46
CA TRP A 209 18.34 27.30 15.01
C TRP A 209 17.60 28.14 16.04
N SER A 210 16.31 28.35 15.80
CA SER A 210 15.37 28.93 16.76
C SER A 210 14.66 27.81 17.51
N ILE A 211 14.71 27.82 18.85
CA ILE A 211 14.01 26.87 19.72
C ILE A 211 12.75 27.56 20.22
N LEU A 212 11.59 27.07 19.77
CA LEU A 212 10.30 27.67 20.07
C LEU A 212 9.84 27.39 21.52
N PRO A 213 8.83 28.13 22.03
CA PRO A 213 8.17 27.80 23.29
C PRO A 213 7.73 26.33 23.33
N GLY A 214 7.81 25.69 24.51
CA GLY A 214 7.64 24.24 24.64
C GLY A 214 8.90 23.43 24.33
N ARG A 215 9.84 23.98 23.55
CA ARG A 215 11.19 23.44 23.29
C ARG A 215 11.22 22.09 22.57
N THR A 216 10.08 21.63 22.06
CA THR A 216 9.93 20.45 21.21
C THR A 216 9.91 20.81 19.72
N HIS A 217 9.84 22.09 19.36
CA HIS A 217 9.83 22.55 17.98
C HIS A 217 11.03 23.47 17.73
N VAL A 218 11.84 23.13 16.74
CA VAL A 218 12.93 23.98 16.26
C VAL A 218 12.77 24.37 14.81
N ILE A 219 13.13 25.61 14.50
CA ILE A 219 13.14 26.16 13.14
C ILE A 219 14.58 26.50 12.77
N GLY A 220 15.10 25.87 11.74
CA GLY A 220 16.36 26.23 11.10
C GLY A 220 16.14 27.21 9.96
N GLU A 221 16.90 28.32 9.91
CA GLU A 221 16.87 29.21 8.74
C GLU A 221 17.24 28.45 7.47
N VAL A 222 16.54 28.72 6.38
CA VAL A 222 16.85 28.22 5.04
C VAL A 222 17.06 29.41 4.11
N ARG A 223 18.32 29.64 3.73
CA ARG A 223 18.69 30.70 2.78
C ARG A 223 18.61 30.17 1.36
N ASP A 224 18.53 31.07 0.38
CA ASP A 224 18.43 30.70 -1.05
C ASP A 224 19.49 29.68 -1.49
N PHE A 225 20.73 29.82 -1.01
CA PHE A 225 21.83 28.93 -1.36
C PHE A 225 21.80 27.57 -0.61
N GLN A 226 20.90 27.41 0.36
CA GLN A 226 20.74 26.20 1.18
C GLN A 226 19.51 25.37 0.77
N LEU A 227 18.67 25.87 -0.16
CA LEU A 227 17.47 25.16 -0.61
C LEU A 227 17.78 23.74 -1.08
N ASP A 228 18.78 23.58 -1.96
CA ASP A 228 19.20 22.26 -2.46
C ASP A 228 19.72 21.34 -1.35
N GLN A 229 20.36 21.90 -0.32
CA GLN A 229 20.86 21.14 0.83
C GLN A 229 19.70 20.61 1.68
N VAL A 230 18.67 21.42 1.94
CA VAL A 230 17.48 21.00 2.68
C VAL A 230 16.69 19.98 1.88
N GLN A 231 16.48 20.20 0.58
CA GLN A 231 15.82 19.22 -0.28
C GLN A 231 16.59 17.89 -0.30
N SER A 232 17.92 17.93 -0.35
CA SER A 232 18.75 16.74 -0.27
C SER A 232 18.60 16.04 1.08
N LEU A 233 18.58 16.79 2.19
CA LEU A 233 18.35 16.26 3.54
C LEU A 233 16.99 15.57 3.63
N LEU A 234 15.91 16.18 3.15
CA LEU A 234 14.58 15.54 3.15
C LEU A 234 14.54 14.29 2.26
N SER A 235 15.33 14.27 1.19
CA SER A 235 15.39 13.13 0.26
C SER A 235 16.13 11.90 0.81
N VAL A 236 16.91 12.02 1.89
CA VAL A 236 17.66 10.87 2.45
C VAL A 236 16.77 9.88 3.21
N GLY A 237 15.48 10.21 3.39
CA GLY A 237 14.52 9.34 4.09
C GLY A 237 14.75 9.31 5.59
N VAL A 238 14.59 10.46 6.24
CA VAL A 238 14.53 10.56 7.70
C VAL A 238 13.35 9.72 8.19
N VAL A 239 13.59 8.85 9.18
CA VAL A 239 12.52 8.11 9.82
C VAL A 239 11.85 9.03 10.84
N GLU A 240 10.57 9.27 10.64
CA GLU A 240 9.71 10.07 11.51
C GLU A 240 9.09 9.15 12.57
N GLY A 241 9.23 9.52 13.85
CA GLY A 241 8.72 8.76 14.99
C GLY A 241 7.26 9.03 15.34
N ASP A 242 6.71 10.13 14.85
CA ASP A 242 5.30 10.52 14.91
C ASP A 242 4.91 11.00 13.50
N ALA A 243 4.72 10.04 12.61
CA ALA A 243 4.54 10.29 11.19
C ALA A 243 3.13 10.82 10.88
N ASN A 244 2.13 10.54 11.74
CA ASN A 244 0.78 11.11 11.60
C ASN A 244 0.59 12.45 12.30
N ARG A 245 1.60 12.94 13.03
CA ARG A 245 1.63 14.26 13.67
C ARG A 245 0.51 14.41 14.72
N ASN A 246 0.22 13.36 15.47
CA ASN A 246 -0.81 13.36 16.50
C ASN A 246 -0.23 13.47 17.93
N ASP A 247 1.08 13.71 18.06
CA ASP A 247 1.86 13.74 19.30
C ASP A 247 1.95 12.37 20.03
N VAL A 248 1.52 11.28 19.38
CA VAL A 248 1.73 9.90 19.82
C VAL A 248 2.89 9.32 19.04
N PHE A 249 3.89 8.82 19.76
CA PHE A 249 5.01 8.09 19.18
C PHE A 249 4.73 6.60 19.35
N GLY A 250 4.09 5.98 18.36
CA GLY A 250 3.56 4.61 18.49
C GLY A 250 4.63 3.59 18.88
N ALA A 251 5.83 3.70 18.32
CA ALA A 251 6.97 2.84 18.66
C ALA A 251 7.50 3.00 20.10
N ARG A 252 7.09 4.04 20.84
CA ARG A 252 7.38 4.18 22.28
C ARG A 252 6.37 3.44 23.15
N GLN A 253 5.17 3.16 22.62
CA GLN A 253 4.09 2.51 23.36
C GLN A 253 4.15 1.00 23.20
N ASP A 254 4.29 0.54 21.96
CA ASP A 254 4.30 -0.88 21.60
C ASP A 254 5.28 -1.16 20.46
N ASP A 255 5.63 -2.43 20.29
CA ASP A 255 6.44 -2.87 19.15
C ASP A 255 5.67 -2.62 17.84
N PRO A 256 6.31 -2.02 16.81
CA PRO A 256 5.66 -1.76 15.53
C PRO A 256 5.17 -3.03 14.87
N VAL A 257 3.97 -3.00 14.30
CA VAL A 257 3.42 -4.12 13.54
C VAL A 257 4.07 -4.22 12.16
N HIS A 258 4.12 -5.45 11.64
CA HIS A 258 4.59 -5.71 10.30
C HIS A 258 3.45 -5.70 9.28
N LEU A 259 3.82 -5.56 8.00
CA LEU A 259 2.88 -5.64 6.89
C LEU A 259 2.16 -6.99 6.89
N LEU A 260 2.88 -8.09 7.07
CA LEU A 260 2.35 -9.39 7.46
C LEU A 260 3.18 -9.92 8.63
N GLU A 261 2.52 -10.45 9.65
CA GLU A 261 3.13 -11.03 10.84
C GLU A 261 3.03 -12.56 10.76
N PRO A 262 4.14 -13.30 10.59
CA PRO A 262 4.12 -14.76 10.64
C PRO A 262 3.42 -15.25 11.92
N GLY A 263 2.53 -16.21 11.79
CA GLY A 263 1.78 -16.78 12.92
C GLY A 263 0.63 -15.91 13.45
N SER A 264 0.49 -14.65 13.03
CA SER A 264 -0.51 -13.73 13.60
C SER A 264 -1.26 -12.90 12.55
N PRO A 265 -2.34 -13.47 11.96
CA PRO A 265 -3.19 -12.74 11.02
C PRO A 265 -3.81 -11.47 11.61
N GLU A 266 -4.20 -11.49 12.90
CA GLU A 266 -4.86 -10.35 13.57
C GLU A 266 -3.97 -9.12 13.73
N THR A 267 -2.65 -9.29 13.81
CA THR A 267 -1.69 -8.19 13.95
C THR A 267 -0.97 -7.85 12.65
N SER A 268 -1.39 -8.47 11.55
CA SER A 268 -0.85 -8.20 10.22
C SER A 268 -1.48 -6.93 9.63
N TYR A 269 -0.68 -5.89 9.39
CA TYR A 269 -1.20 -4.62 8.89
C TYR A 269 -1.91 -4.73 7.54
N LEU A 270 -1.44 -5.55 6.61
CA LEU A 270 -2.10 -5.78 5.32
C LEU A 270 -3.50 -6.37 5.52
N ILE A 271 -3.65 -7.34 6.43
CA ILE A 271 -4.96 -7.93 6.75
C ILE A 271 -5.86 -6.90 7.41
N ALA A 272 -5.33 -6.09 8.33
CA ALA A 272 -6.08 -5.00 8.90
C ALA A 272 -6.58 -4.05 7.79
N ARG A 273 -5.73 -3.65 6.83
CA ARG A 273 -6.13 -2.84 5.67
C ARG A 273 -7.26 -3.47 4.85
N LEU A 274 -7.34 -4.80 4.78
CA LEU A 274 -8.44 -5.51 4.13
C LEU A 274 -9.71 -5.58 4.98
N ARG A 275 -9.63 -5.42 6.31
CA ARG A 275 -10.77 -5.47 7.24
C ARG A 275 -11.30 -4.10 7.63
N GLY A 276 -10.44 -3.09 7.66
CA GLY A 276 -10.73 -1.76 8.24
C GLY A 276 -10.43 -1.66 9.73
N THR A 277 -10.08 -2.77 10.39
CA THR A 277 -9.79 -2.82 11.83
C THR A 277 -8.58 -3.70 12.12
N MET A 278 -7.89 -3.41 13.24
CA MET A 278 -6.85 -4.24 13.83
C MET A 278 -7.15 -4.43 15.31
N ALA A 279 -7.26 -5.67 15.78
CA ALA A 279 -7.60 -5.98 17.18
C ALA A 279 -8.86 -5.24 17.72
N GLY A 280 -9.82 -4.95 16.84
CA GLY A 280 -11.07 -4.24 17.18
C GLY A 280 -10.96 -2.72 17.17
N GLU A 281 -9.81 -2.15 16.81
CA GLU A 281 -9.63 -0.72 16.60
C GLU A 281 -9.68 -0.38 15.11
N ASP A 282 -10.35 0.72 14.77
CA ASP A 282 -10.35 1.24 13.40
C ASP A 282 -8.94 1.65 12.98
N ILE A 283 -8.52 1.21 11.79
CA ILE A 283 -7.26 1.67 11.22
C ILE A 283 -7.51 2.94 10.38
N PRO A 284 -6.66 3.98 10.50
CA PRO A 284 -6.78 5.18 9.69
C PRO A 284 -6.67 4.90 8.19
N GLY A 285 -7.35 5.71 7.38
CA GLY A 285 -7.33 5.62 5.92
C GLY A 285 -8.31 4.60 5.33
N SER A 286 -8.32 4.53 4.00
CA SER A 286 -9.32 3.73 3.28
C SER A 286 -9.02 2.23 3.27
N ARG A 287 -10.07 1.43 3.42
CA ARG A 287 -10.00 -0.02 3.33
C ARG A 287 -9.56 -0.46 1.92
N MET A 288 -8.70 -1.47 1.87
CA MET A 288 -8.21 -2.09 0.64
C MET A 288 -9.06 -3.32 0.29
N PRO A 289 -9.11 -3.74 -1.00
CA PRO A 289 -8.49 -3.13 -2.18
C PRO A 289 -9.32 -1.97 -2.76
N LEU A 290 -8.66 -0.89 -3.21
CA LEU A 290 -9.34 0.30 -3.76
C LEU A 290 -9.88 0.12 -5.19
N ALA A 291 -9.21 -0.67 -6.02
CA ALA A 291 -9.51 -0.75 -7.46
C ALA A 291 -10.06 -2.11 -7.90
N ASN A 292 -10.33 -3.02 -6.97
CA ASN A 292 -10.77 -4.38 -7.25
C ASN A 292 -11.86 -4.83 -6.27
N SER A 293 -12.57 -5.91 -6.60
CA SER A 293 -13.49 -6.55 -5.66
C SER A 293 -12.77 -6.99 -4.38
N PRO A 294 -13.41 -6.84 -3.20
CA PRO A 294 -12.90 -7.39 -1.95
C PRO A 294 -12.70 -8.91 -2.03
N LEU A 295 -11.90 -9.43 -1.10
CA LEU A 295 -11.70 -10.88 -0.99
C LEU A 295 -12.99 -11.57 -0.49
N THR A 296 -13.27 -12.74 -1.04
CA THR A 296 -14.36 -13.61 -0.56
C THR A 296 -13.98 -14.31 0.75
N ILE A 297 -14.94 -14.96 1.42
CA ILE A 297 -14.66 -15.75 2.64
C ILE A 297 -13.59 -16.82 2.40
N PRO A 298 -13.66 -17.68 1.35
CA PRO A 298 -12.58 -18.64 1.06
C PRO A 298 -11.22 -18.00 0.78
N GLU A 299 -11.19 -16.84 0.11
CA GLU A 299 -9.94 -16.11 -0.18
C GLU A 299 -9.32 -15.53 1.10
N MET A 300 -10.15 -14.97 1.99
CA MET A 300 -9.74 -14.49 3.31
C MET A 300 -9.26 -15.64 4.19
N LEU A 301 -9.97 -16.76 4.22
CA LEU A 301 -9.58 -17.96 4.97
C LEU A 301 -8.22 -18.47 4.51
N ALA A 302 -8.00 -18.58 3.20
CA ALA A 302 -6.70 -18.98 2.65
C ALA A 302 -5.56 -18.04 3.08
N LEU A 303 -5.79 -16.72 3.07
CA LEU A 303 -4.81 -15.74 3.54
C LEU A 303 -4.54 -15.87 5.04
N PHE A 304 -5.57 -16.01 5.86
CA PHE A 304 -5.46 -16.17 7.31
C PHE A 304 -4.72 -17.44 7.67
N CYS A 305 -5.10 -18.59 7.09
CA CYS A 305 -4.43 -19.85 7.34
C CYS A 305 -3.00 -19.88 6.80
N LEU A 306 -2.73 -19.20 5.68
CA LEU A 306 -1.34 -19.03 5.21
C LEU A 306 -0.52 -18.26 6.23
N VAL A 307 -1.01 -17.11 6.70
CA VAL A 307 -0.28 -16.24 7.63
C VAL A 307 -0.10 -16.92 9.00
N GLU A 308 -1.13 -17.56 9.55
CA GLU A 308 -1.06 -18.32 10.81
C GLU A 308 -0.05 -19.48 10.72
N GLY A 309 0.02 -20.15 9.56
CA GLY A 309 0.94 -21.27 9.34
C GLY A 309 2.31 -20.89 8.77
N PHE A 310 2.58 -19.59 8.53
CA PHE A 310 3.82 -19.15 7.90
C PHE A 310 4.96 -19.15 8.92
N PRO A 311 6.13 -19.72 8.61
CA PRO A 311 7.25 -19.75 9.56
C PRO A 311 7.90 -18.38 9.73
N ASP A 312 8.45 -18.14 10.92
CA ASP A 312 9.37 -17.02 11.17
C ASP A 312 10.54 -17.09 10.18
N GLN A 313 10.83 -15.98 9.49
CA GLN A 313 11.86 -15.92 8.44
C GLN A 313 11.60 -16.90 7.27
N GLY A 314 10.32 -17.17 6.98
CA GLY A 314 9.92 -17.99 5.84
C GLY A 314 10.43 -17.46 4.49
N THR A 315 10.50 -18.37 3.53
CA THR A 315 11.06 -18.17 2.20
C THR A 315 10.03 -18.45 1.12
N GLU A 316 10.37 -18.20 -0.14
CA GLU A 316 9.52 -18.57 -1.27
C GLU A 316 9.23 -20.08 -1.35
N ALA A 317 10.11 -20.92 -0.79
CA ALA A 317 9.86 -22.36 -0.70
C ALA A 317 8.65 -22.68 0.18
N ASP A 318 8.40 -21.89 1.23
CA ASP A 318 7.29 -22.09 2.16
C ASP A 318 5.93 -21.78 1.51
N LEU A 319 5.89 -20.89 0.51
CA LEU A 319 4.69 -20.68 -0.30
C LEU A 319 4.31 -21.89 -1.16
N ASN A 320 5.26 -22.79 -1.46
CA ASN A 320 5.00 -24.01 -2.23
C ASN A 320 4.41 -25.13 -1.36
N ARG A 321 4.53 -25.03 -0.03
CA ARG A 321 3.90 -25.96 0.90
C ARG A 321 2.38 -25.76 0.90
N GLY A 322 1.64 -26.84 1.17
CA GLY A 322 0.20 -26.76 1.39
C GLY A 322 -0.16 -25.81 2.54
N ILE A 323 -1.24 -25.05 2.39
CA ILE A 323 -1.85 -24.27 3.47
C ILE A 323 -2.55 -25.25 4.42
N ASP A 324 -2.28 -25.15 5.73
CA ASP A 324 -2.80 -26.07 6.73
C ASP A 324 -4.22 -25.68 7.19
N TYR A 325 -5.20 -25.91 6.32
CA TYR A 325 -6.61 -25.70 6.67
C TYR A 325 -7.10 -26.64 7.78
N ALA A 326 -6.44 -27.78 8.01
CA ALA A 326 -6.87 -28.74 9.03
C ALA A 326 -6.58 -28.26 10.46
N ASN A 327 -5.47 -27.53 10.65
CA ASN A 327 -5.06 -27.02 11.96
C ASN A 327 -5.17 -25.49 12.10
N CYS A 328 -5.63 -24.80 11.05
CA CYS A 328 -5.84 -23.35 11.08
C CYS A 328 -7.05 -22.97 11.96
N SER A 329 -6.82 -22.07 12.92
CA SER A 329 -7.84 -21.67 13.90
C SER A 329 -9.11 -21.05 13.27
N TYR A 330 -8.95 -20.44 12.10
CA TYR A 330 -10.06 -19.79 11.38
C TYR A 330 -10.93 -20.74 10.57
N SER A 331 -10.57 -22.03 10.50
CA SER A 331 -11.41 -23.04 9.84
C SER A 331 -12.60 -23.47 10.72
N ASP A 332 -12.60 -23.12 12.01
CA ASP A 332 -13.72 -23.40 12.93
C ASP A 332 -14.94 -22.50 12.68
N ASP A 333 -14.72 -21.25 12.26
CA ASP A 333 -15.78 -20.28 11.89
C ASP A 333 -15.31 -19.38 10.72
N PRO A 334 -15.20 -19.92 9.50
CA PRO A 334 -14.77 -19.15 8.35
C PRO A 334 -15.77 -18.05 7.97
N ALA A 335 -17.05 -18.19 8.33
CA ALA A 335 -18.04 -17.15 8.10
C ALA A 335 -17.72 -15.85 8.87
N GLY A 336 -17.02 -15.93 10.00
CA GLY A 336 -16.51 -14.76 10.74
C GLY A 336 -15.45 -13.96 9.99
N LEU A 337 -14.79 -14.54 8.97
CA LEU A 337 -13.83 -13.84 8.10
C LEU A 337 -14.50 -13.03 6.99
N ASN A 338 -15.83 -13.01 6.98
CA ASN A 338 -16.58 -12.24 6.04
C ASN A 338 -16.20 -10.77 6.16
N LEU A 339 -15.64 -10.23 5.07
CA LEU A 339 -15.37 -8.81 4.94
C LEU A 339 -16.64 -7.96 5.03
N LEU A 340 -17.81 -8.60 4.91
CA LEU A 340 -19.14 -8.02 5.05
C LEU A 340 -19.66 -8.00 6.49
N GLY A 341 -18.87 -8.45 7.48
CA GLY A 341 -19.22 -8.44 8.90
C GLY A 341 -19.03 -7.10 9.61
N GLU A 342 -18.19 -6.22 9.07
CA GLU A 342 -18.05 -4.82 9.49
C GLU A 342 -17.55 -4.01 8.27
N GLY A 343 -18.30 -3.01 7.79
CA GLY A 343 -17.62 -1.87 7.15
C GLY A 343 -18.21 -1.15 5.93
N VAL A 344 -19.15 -1.69 5.13
CA VAL A 344 -19.75 -0.89 4.03
C VAL A 344 -21.24 -1.17 3.81
N THR A 345 -22.06 -0.90 4.85
CA THR A 345 -23.52 -0.82 4.70
C THR A 345 -23.93 0.58 4.28
N TRP A 346 -25.19 0.72 3.84
CA TRP A 346 -25.78 2.03 3.61
C TRP A 346 -25.66 2.93 4.84
N ALA A 347 -26.08 2.43 6.01
CA ALA A 347 -26.10 3.19 7.26
C ALA A 347 -24.69 3.52 7.78
N ALA A 348 -23.75 2.57 7.71
CA ALA A 348 -22.42 2.77 8.29
C ALA A 348 -21.54 3.69 7.44
N ARG A 349 -21.61 3.57 6.10
CA ARG A 349 -20.62 4.15 5.19
C ARG A 349 -21.21 4.94 4.03
N ILE A 350 -22.06 4.33 3.21
CA ILE A 350 -22.45 4.91 1.91
C ILE A 350 -23.29 6.19 2.06
N SER A 351 -24.18 6.24 3.05
CA SER A 351 -24.98 7.43 3.33
C SER A 351 -24.12 8.68 3.56
N LYS A 352 -23.03 8.55 4.32
CA LYS A 352 -22.10 9.64 4.63
C LYS A 352 -21.34 10.12 3.39
N ILE A 353 -20.92 9.18 2.53
CA ILE A 353 -20.24 9.50 1.26
C ILE A 353 -21.16 10.31 0.36
N LEU A 354 -22.41 9.86 0.16
CA LEU A 354 -23.36 10.55 -0.71
C LEU A 354 -23.81 11.90 -0.13
N GLU A 355 -24.05 11.98 1.18
CA GLU A 355 -24.47 13.22 1.82
C GLU A 355 -23.37 14.29 1.72
N PHE A 356 -22.13 13.94 2.04
CA PHE A 356 -21.01 14.88 2.04
C PHE A 356 -20.65 15.36 0.63
N ASN A 357 -20.57 14.45 -0.33
CA ASN A 357 -20.08 14.77 -1.67
C ASN A 357 -21.17 15.18 -2.66
N CYS A 358 -22.42 14.78 -2.44
CA CYS A 358 -23.52 15.03 -3.38
C CYS A 358 -24.61 15.92 -2.80
N GLY A 359 -24.72 16.04 -1.47
CA GLY A 359 -25.81 16.74 -0.81
C GLY A 359 -25.92 18.22 -1.13
N GLY A 360 -24.82 18.88 -1.50
CA GLY A 360 -24.83 20.30 -1.88
C GLY A 360 -25.68 20.62 -3.10
N CYS A 361 -25.81 19.69 -4.05
CA CYS A 361 -26.66 19.83 -5.24
C CYS A 361 -27.87 18.91 -5.22
N HIS A 362 -27.75 17.76 -4.57
CA HIS A 362 -28.79 16.75 -4.43
C HIS A 362 -29.40 16.80 -3.02
N GLY A 363 -29.72 17.99 -2.53
CA GLY A 363 -30.32 18.21 -1.21
C GLY A 363 -31.22 19.45 -1.17
N GLY A 364 -31.86 19.69 -0.02
CA GLY A 364 -32.72 20.84 0.22
C GLY A 364 -34.06 20.84 -0.53
N ASP A 365 -34.68 22.02 -0.64
CA ASP A 365 -36.03 22.19 -1.20
C ASP A 365 -36.10 22.08 -2.74
N SER A 366 -34.96 22.10 -3.43
CA SER A 366 -34.88 22.09 -4.90
C SER A 366 -33.66 21.30 -5.39
N PRO A 367 -33.63 19.97 -5.17
CA PRO A 367 -32.53 19.13 -5.59
C PRO A 367 -32.40 19.07 -7.12
N GLN A 368 -31.16 19.01 -7.62
CA GLN A 368 -30.90 18.87 -9.04
C GLN A 368 -31.51 17.58 -9.60
N ALA A 369 -32.14 17.70 -10.77
CA ALA A 369 -32.89 16.64 -11.43
C ALA A 369 -33.97 15.95 -10.55
N GLY A 370 -34.41 16.59 -9.46
CA GLY A 370 -35.38 16.02 -8.53
C GLY A 370 -34.84 14.90 -7.64
N LEU A 371 -33.54 14.60 -7.70
CA LEU A 371 -32.90 13.56 -6.89
C LEU A 371 -32.37 14.15 -5.58
N ASN A 372 -33.03 13.83 -4.47
CA ASN A 372 -32.55 14.13 -3.13
C ASN A 372 -31.75 12.95 -2.56
N LEU A 373 -30.51 13.18 -2.14
CA LEU A 373 -29.60 12.21 -1.52
C LEU A 373 -29.34 12.51 -0.03
N VAL A 374 -30.11 13.42 0.56
CA VAL A 374 -29.99 13.84 1.97
C VAL A 374 -31.31 13.63 2.70
N GLY A 375 -31.22 13.24 3.98
CA GLY A 375 -32.35 13.09 4.88
C GLY A 375 -33.02 11.70 4.81
N ASP A 376 -34.29 11.65 5.17
CA ASP A 376 -35.00 10.38 5.36
C ASP A 376 -35.29 9.65 4.03
N ASN A 377 -35.33 8.32 4.11
CA ASN A 377 -35.69 7.40 3.02
C ASN A 377 -34.80 7.48 1.77
N VAL A 378 -33.57 7.99 1.89
CA VAL A 378 -32.63 8.02 0.75
C VAL A 378 -32.33 6.60 0.26
N TYR A 379 -32.11 5.64 1.16
CA TYR A 379 -31.89 4.24 0.78
C TYR A 379 -32.97 3.69 -0.14
N LEU A 380 -34.25 3.82 0.26
CA LEU A 380 -35.38 3.37 -0.56
C LEU A 380 -35.42 4.09 -1.92
N ARG A 381 -35.12 5.39 -1.95
CA ARG A 381 -35.06 6.18 -3.19
C ARG A 381 -33.95 5.69 -4.12
N LEU A 382 -32.83 5.21 -3.60
CA LEU A 382 -31.75 4.65 -4.42
C LEU A 382 -32.16 3.37 -5.14
N LEU A 383 -33.18 2.66 -4.68
CA LEU A 383 -33.67 1.45 -5.35
C LEU A 383 -34.68 1.77 -6.47
N GLU A 384 -35.08 3.03 -6.62
CA GLU A 384 -36.02 3.48 -7.65
C GLU A 384 -35.30 3.77 -8.99
N PRO A 385 -36.05 3.80 -10.11
CA PRO A 385 -35.53 4.19 -11.43
C PRO A 385 -34.87 5.58 -11.45
N SER A 386 -33.80 5.71 -12.24
CA SER A 386 -33.23 7.01 -12.56
C SER A 386 -34.21 7.88 -13.34
N THR A 387 -34.21 9.19 -13.07
CA THR A 387 -35.00 10.15 -13.86
C THR A 387 -34.43 10.38 -15.25
N GLN A 388 -33.11 10.25 -15.42
CA GLN A 388 -32.44 10.48 -16.70
C GLN A 388 -32.52 9.26 -17.61
N VAL A 389 -32.32 8.06 -17.05
CA VAL A 389 -32.38 6.79 -17.80
C VAL A 389 -33.32 5.83 -17.04
N PRO A 390 -34.64 5.91 -17.29
CA PRO A 390 -35.65 5.14 -16.53
C PRO A 390 -35.52 3.62 -16.62
N GLU A 391 -34.78 3.11 -17.61
CA GLU A 391 -34.47 1.69 -17.76
C GLU A 391 -33.48 1.16 -16.72
N LEU A 392 -32.77 2.05 -16.01
CA LEU A 392 -31.81 1.70 -14.95
C LEU A 392 -32.28 2.24 -13.60
N ALA A 393 -32.21 1.41 -12.55
CA ALA A 393 -32.35 1.87 -11.18
C ALA A 393 -31.14 2.75 -10.80
N LEU A 394 -31.32 3.66 -9.84
CA LEU A 394 -30.18 4.40 -9.27
C LEU A 394 -29.14 3.43 -8.69
N ILE A 395 -29.60 2.41 -7.97
CA ILE A 395 -28.81 1.28 -7.46
C ILE A 395 -29.58 -0.02 -7.72
N THR A 396 -28.92 -0.96 -8.39
CA THR A 396 -29.38 -2.34 -8.56
C THR A 396 -28.54 -3.25 -7.66
N PRO A 397 -29.09 -3.77 -6.56
CA PRO A 397 -28.40 -4.69 -5.67
C PRO A 397 -27.73 -5.85 -6.42
N GLY A 398 -26.43 -6.05 -6.20
CA GLY A 398 -25.63 -7.10 -6.81
C GLY A 398 -25.16 -6.83 -8.24
N ALA A 399 -25.55 -5.72 -8.86
CA ALA A 399 -25.23 -5.40 -10.26
C ALA A 399 -24.77 -3.94 -10.44
N PRO A 400 -23.50 -3.63 -10.14
CA PRO A 400 -22.93 -2.30 -10.31
C PRO A 400 -23.07 -1.75 -11.73
N GLU A 401 -22.91 -2.60 -12.75
CA GLU A 401 -23.05 -2.24 -14.16
C GLU A 401 -24.49 -1.89 -14.57
N GLN A 402 -25.47 -2.23 -13.74
CA GLN A 402 -26.88 -1.88 -13.91
C GLN A 402 -27.34 -0.80 -12.91
N SER A 403 -26.39 -0.17 -12.20
CA SER A 403 -26.65 0.84 -11.17
C SER A 403 -26.31 2.23 -11.71
N TYR A 404 -27.33 3.00 -12.10
CA TYR A 404 -27.14 4.28 -12.80
C TYR A 404 -26.31 5.28 -11.98
N LEU A 405 -26.48 5.33 -10.66
CA LEU A 405 -25.69 6.19 -9.79
C LEU A 405 -24.20 5.84 -9.87
N TYR A 406 -23.85 4.55 -9.86
CA TYR A 406 -22.45 4.12 -10.00
C TYR A 406 -21.87 4.47 -11.37
N LEU A 407 -22.63 4.27 -12.45
CA LEU A 407 -22.23 4.67 -13.80
C LEU A 407 -21.94 6.17 -13.89
N LYS A 408 -22.73 7.01 -13.21
CA LYS A 408 -22.50 8.45 -13.10
C LYS A 408 -21.22 8.80 -12.35
N LEU A 409 -20.82 8.01 -11.35
CA LEU A 409 -19.59 8.22 -10.59
C LEU A 409 -18.34 7.90 -11.39
N ILE A 410 -18.36 6.84 -12.20
CA ILE A 410 -17.19 6.42 -13.00
C ILE A 410 -17.13 7.06 -14.39
N GLY A 411 -18.17 7.80 -14.78
CA GLY A 411 -18.23 8.48 -16.08
C GLY A 411 -18.43 7.53 -17.26
N ASP A 412 -19.26 6.50 -17.11
CA ASP A 412 -19.53 5.51 -18.16
C ASP A 412 -20.22 6.12 -19.39
N ASP A 413 -19.99 5.57 -20.58
CA ASP A 413 -20.58 6.06 -21.84
C ASP A 413 -22.11 6.00 -21.87
N ALA A 414 -22.74 5.17 -21.02
CA ALA A 414 -24.19 5.03 -20.92
C ALA A 414 -24.89 6.17 -20.15
N ILE A 415 -24.14 7.13 -19.58
CA ILE A 415 -24.73 8.21 -18.79
C ILE A 415 -25.32 9.33 -19.65
N GLU A 416 -26.26 10.08 -19.07
CA GLU A 416 -26.71 11.36 -19.63
C GLU A 416 -26.10 12.53 -18.86
N GLY A 417 -25.55 13.52 -19.59
CA GLY A 417 -24.88 14.67 -19.00
C GLY A 417 -23.47 14.34 -18.50
N ASN A 418 -22.98 15.09 -17.53
CA ASN A 418 -21.61 14.94 -17.02
C ASN A 418 -21.52 13.86 -15.93
N PRO A 419 -20.33 13.27 -15.70
CA PRO A 419 -20.06 12.48 -14.50
C PRO A 419 -20.35 13.28 -13.22
N MET A 420 -20.59 12.59 -12.11
CA MET A 420 -20.80 13.19 -10.79
C MET A 420 -19.74 12.69 -9.80
N PRO A 421 -19.31 13.49 -8.81
CA PRO A 421 -19.69 14.89 -8.56
C PRO A 421 -19.19 15.84 -9.64
N TYR A 422 -19.95 16.92 -9.91
CA TYR A 422 -19.61 17.89 -10.95
C TYR A 422 -19.55 19.31 -10.37
N ASN A 423 -18.41 19.98 -10.51
CA ASN A 423 -18.28 21.40 -10.18
C ASN A 423 -18.58 22.26 -11.43
N PRO A 424 -19.66 23.07 -11.44
CA PRO A 424 -20.03 23.87 -12.60
C PRO A 424 -19.08 25.05 -12.87
N LEU A 425 -18.22 25.43 -11.92
CA LEU A 425 -17.27 26.54 -12.08
C LEU A 425 -15.98 26.09 -12.75
N THR A 426 -15.50 24.87 -12.45
CA THR A 426 -14.24 24.33 -12.98
C THR A 426 -14.45 23.27 -14.06
N GLY A 427 -15.62 22.64 -14.10
CA GLY A 427 -15.90 21.48 -14.96
C GLY A 427 -15.30 20.18 -14.44
N GLU A 428 -14.74 20.19 -13.22
CA GLU A 428 -14.03 19.06 -12.60
C GLU A 428 -14.84 18.49 -11.43
N GLY A 429 -14.49 17.28 -10.99
CA GLY A 429 -15.10 16.64 -9.83
C GLY A 429 -15.08 15.13 -9.98
N THR A 430 -14.62 14.44 -8.93
CA THR A 430 -14.66 12.99 -8.79
C THR A 430 -14.70 12.69 -7.30
N LEU A 431 -15.31 11.58 -6.92
CA LEU A 431 -15.06 11.00 -5.61
C LEU A 431 -13.62 10.50 -5.54
N GLY A 432 -13.11 10.35 -4.32
CA GLY A 432 -11.86 9.61 -4.12
C GLY A 432 -12.03 8.16 -4.57
N GLU A 433 -10.96 7.54 -5.08
CA GLU A 433 -11.01 6.14 -5.55
C GLU A 433 -11.56 5.19 -4.48
N ALA A 434 -11.23 5.46 -3.20
CA ALA A 434 -11.76 4.72 -2.06
C ALA A 434 -13.27 4.81 -1.87
N GLU A 435 -13.86 5.99 -2.08
CA GLU A 435 -15.30 6.17 -1.93
C GLU A 435 -16.05 5.48 -3.08
N ILE A 436 -15.47 5.50 -4.27
CA ILE A 436 -15.99 4.74 -5.43
C ILE A 436 -15.89 3.24 -5.15
N ALA A 437 -14.78 2.77 -4.57
CA ALA A 437 -14.57 1.39 -4.18
C ALA A 437 -15.58 0.91 -3.13
N ASP A 438 -15.86 1.74 -2.13
CA ASP A 438 -16.87 1.47 -1.10
C ASP A 438 -18.26 1.35 -1.74
N ILE A 439 -18.64 2.29 -2.62
CA ILE A 439 -19.93 2.24 -3.32
C ILE A 439 -20.02 0.99 -4.22
N LEU A 440 -18.98 0.69 -4.99
CA LEU A 440 -18.91 -0.52 -5.81
C LEU A 440 -19.06 -1.79 -4.97
N THR A 441 -18.35 -1.85 -3.84
CA THR A 441 -18.37 -2.96 -2.90
C THR A 441 -19.76 -3.13 -2.31
N TRP A 442 -20.38 -2.05 -1.84
CA TRP A 442 -21.73 -2.07 -1.29
C TRP A 442 -22.73 -2.59 -2.33
N ILE A 443 -22.69 -2.08 -3.56
CA ILE A 443 -23.60 -2.51 -4.63
C ILE A 443 -23.39 -3.98 -4.97
N THR A 444 -22.14 -4.38 -5.26
CA THR A 444 -21.78 -5.76 -5.61
C THR A 444 -22.30 -6.76 -4.57
N ASN A 445 -22.30 -6.36 -3.30
CA ASN A 445 -22.73 -7.21 -2.19
C ASN A 445 -24.21 -7.06 -1.82
N GLY A 446 -25.05 -6.64 -2.77
CA GLY A 446 -26.50 -6.61 -2.58
C GLY A 446 -27.03 -5.32 -1.94
N ALA A 447 -26.22 -4.27 -1.91
CA ALA A 447 -26.59 -2.93 -1.45
C ALA A 447 -27.32 -2.94 -0.09
N VAL A 448 -26.77 -3.62 0.91
CA VAL A 448 -27.43 -3.85 2.21
C VAL A 448 -27.66 -2.54 2.99
N GLU A 449 -28.84 -2.38 3.60
CA GLU A 449 -29.21 -1.15 4.33
C GLU A 449 -28.46 -1.01 5.67
N ASN A 450 -28.47 -2.08 6.47
CA ASN A 450 -27.96 -2.11 7.85
C ASN A 450 -27.09 -3.37 8.05
N GLU A 451 -26.36 -3.40 9.16
CA GLU A 451 -25.52 -4.55 9.59
C GLU A 451 -26.32 -5.85 9.76
#